data_AF-A0A528FTJ5-F1
#
_entry.id   AF-A0A528FTJ5-F1
#
_cell.length_a   1.000
_cell.length_b   1.000
_cell.length_c   1.000
_cell.angle_alpha   90.00
_cell.angle_beta   90.00
_cell.angle_gamma   90.00
#
_symmetry.space_group_name_H-M   'P 1'
#
loop_
_entity.id
_entity.type
_entity.pdbx_description
1 polymer ?
#
loop_
_entity_poly.entity_id
_entity_poly.type
_entity_poly.pdbx_seq_one_letter_code
_entity_poly.pdbx_strand_id
1 'polypeptide(L)' 'LLNHITGGHIVSDDEPGKRSFQPMNVNFGLFPPVEAPKAEGKRLRGKDKTVAKRLAVTSRALADCRKWLGLPSRAEAAE' A
#
# COMPACT_ATOMS: atom_id res chain seq x y z
N LEU A 1 -19.67 -0.33 4.64
CA LEU A 1 -18.51 -0.08 3.75
C LEU A 1 -18.93 0.16 2.30
N LEU A 2 -19.62 -0.78 1.63
CA LEU A 2 -20.03 -0.60 0.22
C LEU A 2 -20.79 0.70 -0.03
N ASN A 3 -21.79 1.01 0.81
CA ASN A 3 -22.57 2.26 0.71
C ASN A 3 -21.69 3.54 0.83
N HIS A 4 -20.59 3.51 1.58
CA HIS A 4 -19.66 4.65 1.67
C HIS A 4 -18.77 4.77 0.42
N ILE A 5 -18.44 3.64 -0.21
CA ILE A 5 -17.64 3.61 -1.44
C ILE A 5 -18.47 4.12 -2.61
N THR A 6 -19.75 3.79 -2.67
CA THR A 6 -20.63 4.14 -3.79
C THR A 6 -21.44 5.41 -3.57
N GLY A 7 -21.74 5.78 -2.32
CA GLY A 7 -22.59 6.92 -1.96
C GLY A 7 -21.84 8.12 -1.36
N GLY A 8 -20.52 8.01 -1.12
CA GLY A 8 -19.73 9.08 -0.51
C GLY A 8 -19.85 9.15 1.02
N HIS A 9 -19.74 10.35 1.58
CA HIS A 9 -19.80 10.57 3.03
C HIS A 9 -21.18 10.21 3.58
N ILE A 10 -21.24 9.24 4.50
CA ILE A 10 -22.47 8.91 5.25
C ILE A 10 -22.28 9.44 6.66
N VAL A 11 -23.13 10.39 7.05
CA VAL A 11 -23.23 10.86 8.44
C VAL A 11 -23.84 9.72 9.26
N SER A 12 -23.25 9.40 10.42
CA SER A 12 -23.85 8.45 11.36
C SER A 12 -24.65 9.23 12.38
N ASP A 13 -25.97 9.09 12.38
CA ASP A 13 -26.89 9.73 13.33
C ASP A 13 -26.96 9.01 14.69
N ASP A 14 -26.26 7.88 14.83
CA ASP A 14 -26.42 6.97 15.96
C ASP A 14 -25.80 7.46 17.28
N GLU A 15 -24.91 8.48 17.27
CA GLU A 15 -24.35 9.06 18.50
C GLU A 15 -23.60 10.39 18.26
N PRO A 16 -23.84 11.46 19.05
CA PRO A 16 -23.12 12.71 18.93
C PRO A 16 -21.61 12.51 19.14
N GLY A 17 -20.80 12.78 18.11
CA GLY A 17 -19.34 12.79 18.21
C GLY A 17 -18.63 11.55 17.63
N LYS A 18 -19.35 10.53 17.15
CA LYS A 18 -18.73 9.48 16.32
C LYS A 18 -18.31 10.08 14.99
N ARG A 19 -16.99 10.17 14.76
CA ARG A 19 -16.45 10.61 13.47
C ARG A 19 -16.92 9.62 12.39
N SER A 20 -17.72 10.11 11.45
CA SER A 20 -18.18 9.29 10.32
C SER A 20 -16.98 8.76 9.52
N PHE A 21 -17.10 7.53 9.04
CA PHE A 21 -16.07 6.92 8.20
C PHE A 21 -15.89 7.76 6.93
N GLN A 22 -14.68 8.28 6.73
CA GLN A 22 -14.32 9.00 5.51
C GLN A 22 -13.73 8.00 4.51
N PRO A 23 -14.27 7.92 3.28
CA PRO A 23 -13.61 7.17 2.22
C PRO A 23 -12.23 7.76 1.98
N MET A 24 -11.24 6.89 1.77
CA MET A 24 -9.84 7.25 1.62
C MET A 24 -9.23 6.54 0.42
N ASN A 25 -8.49 7.27 -0.41
CA ASN A 25 -7.68 6.67 -1.46
C ASN A 25 -6.47 5.93 -0.85
N VAL A 26 -5.96 4.92 -1.55
CA VAL A 26 -4.78 4.18 -1.11
C VAL A 26 -3.59 5.12 -0.91
N ASN A 27 -2.81 4.89 0.15
CA ASN A 27 -1.56 5.60 0.40
C ASN A 27 -0.53 4.67 1.04
N PHE A 28 0.75 5.05 1.03
CA PHE A 28 1.84 4.22 1.55
C PHE A 28 1.74 3.94 3.06
N GLY A 29 1.01 4.75 3.83
CA GLY A 29 0.80 4.54 5.27
C GLY A 29 -0.11 3.35 5.59
N LEU A 30 -0.86 2.84 4.60
CA LEU A 30 -1.71 1.66 4.75
C LEU A 30 -0.93 0.35 4.63
N PHE A 31 0.30 0.38 4.11
CA PHE A 31 1.10 -0.82 3.92
C PHE A 31 1.98 -1.10 5.14
N PRO A 32 2.24 -2.39 5.45
CA PRO A 32 3.19 -2.74 6.51
C PRO A 32 4.57 -2.11 6.26
N PRO A 33 5.32 -1.75 7.30
CA PRO A 33 6.64 -1.15 7.13
C PRO A 33 7.56 -2.08 6.32
N VAL A 34 8.51 -1.46 5.62
CA VAL A 34 9.60 -2.14 4.93
C VAL A 34 10.93 -1.53 5.36
N GLU A 35 11.94 -2.37 5.48
CA GLU A 35 13.31 -1.89 5.59
C GLU A 35 13.74 -1.27 4.27
N ALA A 36 14.49 -0.18 4.34
CA ALA A 36 15.06 0.41 3.14
C ALA A 36 16.16 -0.54 2.63
N PRO A 37 16.14 -0.94 1.34
CA PRO A 37 17.18 -1.79 0.81
C PRO A 37 18.53 -1.08 0.96
N LYS A 38 19.54 -1.82 1.41
CA LYS A 38 20.92 -1.32 1.47
C LYS A 38 21.46 -1.35 0.03
N ALA A 39 21.94 -0.21 -0.46
CA ALA A 39 22.73 -0.20 -1.68
C ALA A 39 24.18 -0.55 -1.30
N GLU A 40 24.78 -1.52 -2.00
CA GLU A 40 26.19 -1.87 -1.79
C GLU A 40 27.08 -0.64 -1.97
N GLY A 41 27.97 -0.41 -1.01
CA GLY A 41 28.93 0.70 -1.03
C GLY A 41 28.35 2.11 -0.78
N LYS A 42 27.02 2.33 -0.76
CA LYS A 42 26.44 3.67 -0.58
C LYS A 42 25.26 3.70 0.37
N ARG A 43 25.37 4.49 1.45
CA ARG A 43 24.24 4.77 2.34
C ARG A 43 23.23 5.67 1.62
N LEU A 44 22.05 5.13 1.31
CA LEU A 44 20.94 5.92 0.77
C LEU A 44 20.51 7.00 1.77
N ARG A 45 20.35 8.25 1.30
CA ARG A 45 19.96 9.41 2.13
C ARG A 45 18.86 10.21 1.45
N GLY A 46 18.13 11.00 2.24
CA GLY A 46 17.11 11.93 1.74
C GLY A 46 16.10 11.27 0.80
N LYS A 47 15.92 11.86 -0.38
CA LYS A 47 14.95 11.43 -1.41
C LYS A 47 15.21 10.00 -1.89
N ASP A 48 16.48 9.60 -2.06
CA ASP A 48 16.84 8.27 -2.55
C ASP A 48 16.35 7.17 -1.60
N LYS A 49 16.46 7.41 -0.28
CA LYS A 49 15.95 6.49 0.75
C LYS A 49 14.43 6.37 0.67
N THR A 50 13.72 7.46 0.41
CA THR A 50 12.26 7.46 0.26
C THR A 50 11.82 6.69 -0.99
N VAL A 51 12.48 6.91 -2.13
CA VAL A 51 12.20 6.19 -3.38
C VAL A 51 12.47 4.70 -3.19
N ALA A 52 13.61 4.32 -2.61
CA ALA A 52 13.96 2.94 -2.34
C ALA A 52 12.93 2.23 -1.43
N LYS A 53 12.44 2.90 -0.38
CA LYS A 53 11.37 2.37 0.46
C LYS A 53 10.06 2.19 -0.32
N ARG A 54 9.66 3.17 -1.13
CA ARG A 54 8.44 3.07 -1.95
C ARG A 54 8.53 1.90 -2.92
N LEU A 55 9.67 1.73 -3.59
CA LEU A 55 9.92 0.59 -4.49
C LEU A 55 9.88 -0.74 -3.75
N ALA A 56 10.43 -0.82 -2.54
CA ALA A 56 10.37 -2.04 -1.73
C ALA A 56 8.91 -2.38 -1.34
N VAL A 57 8.11 -1.39 -0.91
CA VAL A 57 6.68 -1.59 -0.61
C VAL A 57 5.93 -2.09 -1.86
N THR A 58 6.07 -1.41 -2.99
CA THR A 58 5.32 -1.77 -4.20
C THR A 58 5.75 -3.12 -4.77
N SER A 59 7.04 -3.46 -4.70
CA SER A 59 7.54 -4.77 -5.15
C SER A 59 6.96 -5.90 -4.32
N ARG A 60 6.91 -5.75 -2.98
CA ARG A 60 6.25 -6.73 -2.10
C ARG A 60 4.76 -6.85 -2.42
N ALA A 61 4.06 -5.72 -2.53
CA ALA A 61 2.64 -5.70 -2.85
C ALA A 61 2.33 -6.39 -4.18
N LEU A 62 3.14 -6.17 -5.22
CA LEU A 62 2.97 -6.85 -6.51
C LEU A 62 3.18 -8.36 -6.41
N ALA A 63 4.17 -8.81 -5.63
CA ALA A 63 4.39 -10.24 -5.40
C ALA A 63 3.19 -10.88 -4.67
N ASP A 64 2.68 -10.22 -3.63
CA ASP A 64 1.51 -10.68 -2.87
C ASP A 64 0.25 -10.75 -3.75
N CYS A 65 0.02 -9.74 -4.61
CA CYS A 65 -1.09 -9.74 -5.57
C CYS A 65 -0.98 -10.91 -6.56
N ARG A 66 0.22 -11.19 -7.11
CA ARG A 66 0.40 -12.32 -8.03
C ARG A 66 0.10 -13.64 -7.35
N LYS A 67 0.63 -13.84 -6.14
CA LYS A 67 0.36 -15.04 -5.33
C LYS A 67 -1.14 -15.20 -5.07
N TRP A 68 -1.81 -14.12 -4.71
CA TRP A 68 -3.27 -14.12 -4.47
C TRP A 68 -4.07 -14.49 -5.72
N LEU A 69 -3.66 -13.98 -6.89
CA LEU A 69 -4.29 -14.28 -8.18
C LEU A 69 -3.91 -15.66 -8.76
N GLY A 70 -3.05 -16.44 -8.10
CA GLY A 70 -2.56 -17.72 -8.61
C GLY A 70 -1.67 -17.60 -9.85
N LEU A 71 -1.07 -16.41 -10.08
CA LEU A 71 -0.19 -16.18 -11.21
C LEU A 71 1.22 -16.72 -10.92
N PRO A 72 1.93 -17.24 -11.95
CA PRO A 72 3.31 -17.64 -11.80
C PRO A 72 4.18 -16.47 -11.33
N SER A 73 5.27 -16.81 -10.66
CA SER A 73 6.26 -15.82 -10.26
C SER A 73 6.79 -15.09 -11.49
N ARG A 74 7.27 -13.86 -11.31
CA ARG A 74 7.76 -13.07 -12.45
C ARG A 74 8.96 -13.71 -13.13
N ALA A 75 9.73 -14.54 -12.41
CA ALA A 75 10.85 -15.30 -12.99
C ALA A 75 10.34 -16.39 -13.94
N GLU A 76 9.31 -17.14 -13.53
CA GLU A 76 8.73 -18.23 -14.35
C GLU A 76 7.96 -17.72 -15.58
N ALA A 77 7.52 -16.46 -15.59
CA ALA A 77 6.78 -15.87 -16.71
C ALA A 77 7.66 -15.22 -17.80
N ALA A 78 8.97 -15.13 -17.56
CA ALA A 78 9.94 -14.53 -18.48
C ALA A 78 10.78 -15.59 -19.22
N GLU A 79 10.55 -16.87 -18.91
CA GLU A 79 11.04 -18.05 -19.63
C GLU A 79 10.00 -18.47 -20.68
#